data_AF-A0A924ENQ4-F1
#
_entry.id   AF-A0A924ENQ4-F1
#
_cell.length_a   1.000
_cell.length_b   1.000
_cell.length_c   1.000
_cell.angle_alpha   90.00
_cell.angle_beta   90.00
_cell.angle_gamma   90.00
#
_symmetry.space_group_name_H-M   'P 1'
#
loop_
_entity.id
_entity.type
_entity.pdbx_description
1 polymer ?
#
loop_
_entity_poly.entity_id
_entity_poly.type
_entity_poly.pdbx_seq_one_letter_code
_entity_poly.pdbx_strand_id
1 'polypeptide(L)'
;MTYIAFSTNRGFASIEDNFVNGFQRVVLVYDCWSSHFKTVCKTHQLCTAHLTRKLVFFEERYQSKWATDFINLIHQALELKKNLTQEEYQKPTIKRTEILLELNILLQTSVPKEQKDLCAFHKRMAKYKDYIFTFLFYYYVPPDNNARNVQ
;
A
#
# COMPACT_ATOMS: atom_id res chain seq x y z
N MET A 1 0.40 -19.70 -6.66
CA MET A 1 -1.02 -19.57 -6.26
C MET A 1 -1.14 -19.91 -4.79
N THR A 2 -1.81 -19.09 -4.00
CA THR A 2 -2.35 -19.46 -2.68
C THR A 2 -3.59 -18.58 -2.42
N TYR A 3 -4.67 -19.14 -1.86
CA TYR A 3 -5.97 -18.45 -1.71
C TYR A 3 -6.72 -18.89 -0.43
N ILE A 4 -7.15 -17.94 0.40
CA ILE A 4 -8.06 -18.05 1.58
C ILE A 4 -8.67 -16.63 1.81
N ALA A 5 -9.95 -16.36 2.13
CA ALA A 5 -11.22 -17.08 1.95
C ALA A 5 -12.46 -16.11 2.07
N PHE A 6 -13.62 -16.64 2.42
CA PHE A 6 -14.97 -16.03 2.59
C PHE A 6 -15.12 -15.17 3.87
N SER A 7 -16.17 -14.36 4.14
CA SER A 7 -17.60 -14.53 3.83
C SER A 7 -18.45 -13.22 3.81
N THR A 8 -19.76 -13.37 3.56
CA THR A 8 -20.73 -12.37 3.10
C THR A 8 -21.46 -11.51 4.15
N ASN A 9 -21.99 -10.37 3.66
CA ASN A 9 -23.29 -9.74 3.98
C ASN A 9 -23.33 -8.44 4.84
N ARG A 10 -23.87 -7.39 4.21
CA ARG A 10 -24.52 -6.14 4.67
C ARG A 10 -24.65 -5.83 6.18
N GLY A 11 -24.25 -4.61 6.57
CA GLY A 11 -24.67 -3.95 7.83
C GLY A 11 -23.76 -2.81 8.30
N PHE A 12 -23.88 -1.60 7.75
CA PHE A 12 -22.95 -0.47 7.99
C PHE A 12 -23.23 0.34 9.27
N ALA A 13 -23.77 -0.27 10.35
CA ALA A 13 -24.34 0.49 11.48
C ALA A 13 -24.02 -0.04 12.89
N SER A 14 -23.10 -1.00 13.04
CA SER A 14 -22.79 -1.62 14.35
C SER A 14 -21.31 -1.91 14.55
N ILE A 15 -20.45 -1.05 14.00
CA ILE A 15 -19.00 -1.25 13.98
C ILE A 15 -18.37 -0.98 15.35
N GLU A 16 -18.90 -0.07 16.18
CA GLU A 16 -18.19 0.42 17.37
C GLU A 16 -18.23 -0.50 18.61
N ASP A 17 -19.36 -1.16 18.91
CA ASP A 17 -19.57 -1.81 20.22
C ASP A 17 -19.17 -3.30 20.34
N ASN A 18 -18.87 -3.99 19.23
CA ASN A 18 -18.71 -5.46 19.23
C ASN A 18 -17.29 -5.98 18.93
N PHE A 19 -16.26 -5.14 19.06
CA PHE A 19 -14.85 -5.50 18.81
C PHE A 19 -14.20 -6.39 19.89
N VAL A 20 -14.96 -7.21 20.61
CA VAL A 20 -14.44 -8.05 21.71
C VAL A 20 -13.74 -9.33 21.21
N ASN A 21 -14.12 -9.91 20.06
CA ASN A 21 -13.53 -11.16 19.55
C ASN A 21 -13.56 -11.33 18.00
N GLY A 22 -12.64 -10.71 17.25
CA GLY A 22 -12.42 -11.06 15.83
C GLY A 22 -11.57 -10.08 15.01
N PHE A 23 -10.59 -10.48 14.19
CA PHE A 23 -10.32 -11.80 13.60
C PHE A 23 -8.80 -11.99 13.46
N GLN A 24 -8.33 -13.22 13.65
CA GLN A 24 -6.93 -13.57 13.43
C GLN A 24 -6.62 -13.67 11.93
N ARG A 25 -5.52 -13.05 11.51
CA ARG A 25 -4.68 -13.41 10.34
C ARG A 25 -5.39 -13.54 8.96
N VAL A 26 -5.30 -12.50 8.13
CA VAL A 26 -4.71 -12.50 6.77
C VAL A 26 -4.71 -11.04 6.24
N VAL A 27 -3.59 -10.61 5.66
CA VAL A 27 -3.49 -9.38 4.86
C VAL A 27 -3.17 -9.82 3.43
N LEU A 28 -4.01 -9.44 2.46
CA LEU A 28 -3.77 -9.75 1.05
C LEU A 28 -2.84 -8.71 0.43
N VAL A 29 -1.65 -9.17 0.04
CA VAL A 29 -0.65 -8.39 -0.69
C VAL A 29 -0.57 -8.95 -2.11
N TYR A 30 -0.93 -8.12 -3.09
CA TYR A 30 -1.11 -8.57 -4.48
C TYR A 30 0.14 -8.35 -5.33
N ASP A 31 0.53 -9.39 -6.07
CA ASP A 31 1.72 -9.38 -6.94
C ASP A 31 1.38 -9.13 -8.43
N CYS A 32 0.15 -9.42 -8.88
CA CYS A 32 -0.31 -9.23 -10.25
C CYS A 32 -1.65 -8.49 -10.32
N TRP A 33 -1.73 -7.47 -11.19
CA TRP A 33 -2.81 -6.47 -11.23
C TRP A 33 -4.12 -6.91 -11.92
N SER A 34 -4.42 -8.21 -12.02
CA SER A 34 -5.68 -8.70 -12.60
C SER A 34 -6.07 -10.09 -12.11
N SER A 35 -6.74 -10.15 -10.95
CA SER A 35 -7.87 -11.07 -10.73
C SER A 35 -8.60 -10.67 -9.45
N HIS A 36 -9.69 -9.92 -9.64
CA HIS A 36 -10.79 -9.73 -8.68
C HIS A 36 -10.45 -9.44 -7.20
N PHE A 37 -10.63 -8.18 -6.80
CA PHE A 37 -11.04 -7.79 -5.44
C PHE A 37 -12.41 -8.43 -5.11
N LYS A 38 -12.44 -9.74 -4.80
CA LYS A 38 -13.63 -10.52 -4.41
C LYS A 38 -13.41 -11.31 -3.11
N THR A 39 -12.30 -11.08 -2.42
CA THR A 39 -11.99 -11.71 -1.13
C THR A 39 -12.31 -10.71 -0.01
N VAL A 40 -13.02 -11.16 1.01
CA VAL A 40 -13.45 -10.31 2.13
C VAL A 40 -12.32 -10.21 3.14
N CYS A 41 -11.61 -9.08 3.15
CA CYS A 41 -10.57 -8.77 4.14
C CYS A 41 -10.70 -7.32 4.63
N LYS A 42 -10.29 -7.07 5.88
CA LYS A 42 -10.50 -5.76 6.55
C LYS A 42 -9.79 -4.59 5.87
N THR A 43 -8.67 -4.84 5.18
CA THR A 43 -7.94 -3.85 4.38
C THR A 43 -7.02 -4.55 3.37
N HIS A 44 -6.38 -3.78 2.48
CA HIS A 44 -5.41 -4.26 1.50
C HIS A 44 -4.09 -3.51 1.64
N GLN A 45 -2.98 -4.16 1.30
CA GLN A 45 -1.67 -3.51 1.16
C GLN A 45 -1.14 -3.79 -0.25
N LEU A 46 -0.77 -2.74 -0.99
CA LEU A 46 -0.09 -2.88 -2.26
C LEU A 46 1.37 -3.24 -2.01
N CYS A 47 1.85 -4.31 -2.66
CA CYS A 47 3.20 -4.82 -2.46
C CYS A 47 4.25 -3.76 -2.83
N THR A 48 4.93 -3.15 -1.85
CA THR A 48 5.90 -2.08 -2.12
C THR A 48 6.99 -2.53 -3.10
N ALA A 49 7.48 -3.77 -2.96
CA ALA A 49 8.44 -4.37 -3.88
C ALA A 49 7.95 -4.42 -5.34
N HIS A 50 6.65 -4.65 -5.60
CA HIS A 50 6.09 -4.59 -6.96
C HIS A 50 5.86 -3.16 -7.45
N LEU A 51 5.52 -2.22 -6.55
CA LEU A 51 5.47 -0.80 -6.89
C LEU A 51 6.86 -0.29 -7.29
N THR A 52 7.89 -0.50 -6.46
CA THR A 52 9.27 -0.08 -6.71
C THR A 52 9.80 -0.66 -8.02
N ARG A 53 9.61 -1.95 -8.33
CA ARG A 53 10.05 -2.52 -9.63
C ARG A 53 9.40 -1.83 -10.82
N LYS A 54 8.12 -1.48 -10.76
CA LYS A 54 7.44 -0.79 -11.86
C LYS A 54 7.81 0.69 -11.94
N LEU A 55 8.14 1.32 -10.81
CA LEU A 55 8.67 2.68 -10.75
C LEU A 55 10.10 2.77 -11.31
N VAL A 56 11.01 1.84 -10.95
CA VAL A 56 12.37 1.78 -11.51
C VAL A 56 12.33 1.62 -13.03
N PHE A 57 11.44 0.77 -13.56
CA PHE A 57 11.21 0.69 -15.00
C PHE A 57 10.83 2.06 -15.63
N PHE A 58 10.04 2.89 -14.95
CA PHE A 58 9.67 4.23 -15.47
C PHE A 58 10.81 5.24 -15.33
N GLU A 59 11.61 5.15 -14.28
CA GLU A 59 12.84 5.93 -14.12
C GLU A 59 13.82 5.60 -15.25
N GLU A 60 14.16 4.33 -15.47
CA GLU A 60 15.03 3.89 -16.56
C GLU A 60 14.46 4.27 -17.94
N ARG A 61 13.20 3.90 -18.23
CA ARG A 61 12.60 4.03 -19.57
C ARG A 61 12.27 5.46 -19.96
N TYR A 62 11.95 6.33 -19.01
CA TYR A 62 11.42 7.67 -19.27
C TYR A 62 12.16 8.80 -18.54
N GLN A 63 13.17 8.49 -17.72
CA GLN A 63 13.84 9.44 -16.82
C GLN A 63 12.81 10.20 -15.96
N SER A 64 11.79 9.46 -15.51
CA SER A 64 10.60 10.02 -14.89
C SER A 64 10.88 10.45 -13.45
N LYS A 65 11.11 11.76 -13.23
CA LYS A 65 11.26 12.34 -11.89
C LYS A 65 10.11 11.95 -10.94
N TRP A 66 8.86 11.89 -11.44
CA TRP A 66 7.72 11.43 -10.65
C TRP A 66 7.93 10.00 -10.11
N ALA A 67 8.54 9.11 -10.90
CA ALA A 67 8.83 7.76 -10.45
C ALA A 67 9.96 7.73 -9.41
N THR A 68 11.04 8.48 -9.63
CA THR A 68 12.14 8.67 -8.66
C THR A 68 11.64 9.19 -7.31
N ASP A 69 10.80 10.25 -7.32
CA ASP A 69 10.25 10.86 -6.12
C ASP A 69 9.33 9.87 -5.36
N PHE A 70 8.56 9.04 -6.07
CA PHE A 70 7.75 7.99 -5.48
C PHE A 70 8.61 6.87 -4.86
N ILE A 71 9.68 6.43 -5.52
CA ILE A 71 10.63 5.43 -4.97
C ILE A 71 11.20 5.95 -3.64
N ASN A 72 11.63 7.21 -3.61
CA ASN A 72 12.13 7.86 -2.39
C ASN A 72 11.07 7.89 -1.29
N LEU A 73 9.82 8.20 -1.62
CA LEU A 73 8.72 8.18 -0.64
C LEU A 73 8.42 6.78 -0.11
N ILE A 74 8.51 5.73 -0.94
CA ILE A 74 8.40 4.34 -0.48
C ILE A 74 9.54 4.00 0.47
N HIS A 75 10.78 4.42 0.18
CA HIS A 75 11.91 4.23 1.09
C HIS A 75 11.72 4.95 2.43
N GLN A 76 11.25 6.20 2.44
CA GLN A 76 10.90 6.93 3.67
C GLN A 76 9.85 6.18 4.50
N ALA A 77 8.81 5.65 3.86
CA ALA A 77 7.77 4.88 4.54
C ALA A 77 8.31 3.55 5.12
N LEU A 78 9.11 2.81 4.35
CA LEU A 78 9.76 1.58 4.83
C LEU A 78 10.68 1.84 6.02
N GLU A 79 11.46 2.92 5.97
CA GLU A 79 12.37 3.30 7.05
C GLU A 79 11.60 3.73 8.31
N LEU A 80 10.51 4.48 8.16
CA LEU A 80 9.61 4.77 9.28
C LEU A 80 9.04 3.48 9.89
N LYS A 81 8.64 2.49 9.08
CA LYS A 81 8.15 1.20 9.61
C LYS A 81 9.19 0.47 10.46
N LYS A 82 10.47 0.45 10.05
CA LYS A 82 11.55 -0.22 10.80
C LYS A 82 11.80 0.42 12.17
N ASN A 83 11.72 1.74 12.23
CA ASN A 83 12.08 2.52 13.41
C ASN A 83 10.92 2.73 14.40
N LEU A 84 9.68 2.35 14.04
CA LEU A 84 8.52 2.41 14.92
C LEU A 84 8.32 1.10 15.71
N THR A 85 8.35 1.21 17.04
CA THR A 85 7.87 0.16 17.95
C THR A 85 6.36 0.00 17.89
N GLN A 86 5.84 -1.15 18.35
CA GLN A 86 4.40 -1.43 18.36
C GLN A 86 3.58 -0.38 19.16
N GLU A 87 4.14 0.18 20.24
CA GLU A 87 3.47 1.22 21.04
C GLU A 87 3.39 2.56 20.31
N GLU A 88 4.41 2.91 19.51
CA GLU A 88 4.44 4.18 18.78
C GLU A 88 3.44 4.21 17.62
N TYR A 89 3.03 3.06 17.07
CA TYR A 89 1.96 3.00 16.08
C TYR A 89 0.62 3.57 16.60
N GLN A 90 0.37 3.45 17.91
CA GLN A 90 -0.84 3.96 18.57
C GLN A 90 -0.81 5.48 18.77
N LYS A 91 0.35 6.11 18.63
CA LYS A 91 0.56 7.55 18.82
C LYS A 91 0.50 8.29 17.47
N PRO A 92 0.14 9.59 17.44
CA PRO A 92 0.38 10.43 16.27
C PRO A 92 1.88 10.52 15.97
N THR A 93 2.26 10.45 14.70
CA THR A 93 3.65 10.53 14.26
C THR A 93 3.75 11.58 13.17
N ILE A 94 4.50 12.67 13.40
CA ILE A 94 4.65 13.76 12.42
C ILE A 94 5.15 13.20 11.09
N LYS A 95 6.16 12.31 11.11
CA LYS A 95 6.72 11.72 9.89
C LYS A 95 5.72 10.87 9.09
N ARG A 96 4.75 10.22 9.75
CA ARG A 96 3.65 9.50 9.07
C ARG A 96 2.75 10.49 8.34
N THR A 97 2.42 11.62 8.96
CA THR A 97 1.62 12.69 8.35
C THR A 97 2.32 13.33 7.15
N GLU A 98 3.62 13.61 7.26
CA GLU A 98 4.44 14.14 6.15
C GLU A 98 4.41 13.19 4.93
N ILE A 99 4.67 11.90 5.14
CA ILE A 99 4.67 10.89 4.07
C ILE A 99 3.32 10.81 3.36
N LEU A 100 2.22 10.94 4.10
CA LEU A 100 0.87 10.94 3.53
C LEU A 100 0.55 12.24 2.78
N LEU A 101 1.09 13.38 3.21
CA LEU A 101 0.98 14.65 2.49
C LEU A 101 1.79 14.62 1.18
N GLU A 102 3.05 14.18 1.23
CA GLU A 102 3.92 13.95 0.07
C GLU A 102 3.25 12.99 -0.94
N LEU A 103 2.62 11.91 -0.47
CA LEU A 103 1.87 10.99 -1.33
C LEU A 103 0.71 11.71 -2.04
N ASN A 104 -0.10 12.49 -1.32
CA ASN A 104 -1.23 13.20 -1.94
C ASN A 104 -0.74 14.24 -2.96
N ILE A 105 0.39 14.92 -2.72
CA ILE A 105 1.01 15.86 -3.68
C ILE A 105 1.50 15.12 -4.93
N LEU A 106 2.22 14.00 -4.78
CA LEU A 106 2.68 13.20 -5.91
C LEU A 106 1.52 12.66 -6.76
N LEU A 107 0.41 12.24 -6.14
CA LEU A 107 -0.76 11.72 -6.85
C LEU A 107 -1.64 12.81 -7.52
N GLN A 108 -1.40 14.09 -7.20
CA GLN A 108 -2.00 15.24 -7.88
C GLN A 108 -1.10 15.82 -8.98
N THR A 109 0.20 15.56 -8.92
CA THR A 109 1.19 15.98 -9.92
C THR A 109 0.91 15.30 -11.26
N SER A 110 0.91 16.06 -12.36
CA SER A 110 0.67 15.49 -13.69
C SER A 110 1.87 14.69 -14.21
N VAL A 111 1.60 13.61 -14.94
CA VAL A 111 2.61 12.82 -15.68
C VAL A 111 2.45 13.02 -17.19
N PRO A 112 3.52 12.89 -18.00
CA PRO A 112 3.46 13.07 -19.46
C PRO A 112 2.43 12.14 -20.11
N LYS A 113 1.54 12.71 -20.94
CA LYS A 113 0.35 12.01 -21.50
C LYS A 113 0.72 10.98 -22.56
N GLU A 114 1.89 11.15 -23.16
CA GLU A 114 2.49 10.32 -24.20
C GLU A 114 2.94 8.98 -23.63
N GLN A 115 3.32 8.96 -22.34
CA GLN A 115 3.78 7.79 -21.60
C GLN A 115 2.57 7.00 -21.07
N LYS A 116 1.87 6.31 -21.99
CA LYS A 116 0.56 5.68 -21.73
C LYS A 116 0.55 4.71 -20.54
N ASP A 117 1.62 3.94 -20.32
CA ASP A 117 1.69 2.97 -19.22
C ASP A 117 2.05 3.63 -17.88
N LEU A 118 2.86 4.70 -17.87
CA LEU A 118 3.03 5.58 -16.70
C LEU A 118 1.70 6.24 -16.34
N CYS A 119 0.97 6.81 -17.30
CA CYS A 119 -0.36 7.37 -17.10
C CYS A 119 -1.35 6.36 -16.50
N ALA A 120 -1.33 5.11 -16.97
CA ALA A 120 -2.18 4.05 -16.45
C ALA A 120 -1.80 3.63 -15.01
N PHE A 121 -0.50 3.64 -14.68
CA PHE A 121 0.00 3.39 -13.34
C PHE A 121 -0.32 4.55 -12.38
N HIS A 122 -0.10 5.80 -12.79
CA HIS A 122 -0.44 7.01 -12.02
C HIS A 122 -1.91 7.02 -11.61
N LYS A 123 -2.83 6.90 -12.57
CA LYS A 123 -4.29 6.85 -12.31
C LYS A 123 -4.69 5.72 -11.35
N ARG A 124 -3.95 4.61 -11.41
CA ARG A 124 -4.15 3.44 -10.54
C ARG A 124 -3.63 3.69 -9.13
N MET A 125 -2.47 4.34 -8.95
CA MET A 125 -2.00 4.75 -7.62
C MET A 125 -2.98 5.74 -6.98
N ALA A 126 -3.48 6.71 -7.74
CA ALA A 126 -4.52 7.64 -7.28
C ALA A 126 -5.82 6.91 -6.85
N LYS A 127 -6.25 5.91 -7.63
CA LYS A 127 -7.44 5.09 -7.31
C LYS A 127 -7.30 4.25 -6.04
N TYR A 128 -6.11 3.74 -5.75
CA TYR A 128 -5.85 2.79 -4.66
C TYR A 128 -4.94 3.38 -3.57
N LYS A 129 -4.97 4.72 -3.41
CA LYS A 129 -4.01 5.48 -2.59
C LYS A 129 -3.98 5.03 -1.13
N ASP A 130 -5.14 4.70 -0.57
CA ASP A 130 -5.31 4.30 0.84
C ASP A 130 -4.70 2.91 1.15
N TYR A 131 -4.35 2.15 0.10
CA TYR A 131 -3.71 0.84 0.17
C TYR A 131 -2.18 0.87 -0.06
N ILE A 132 -1.58 2.05 -0.29
CA ILE A 132 -0.14 2.18 -0.61
C ILE A 132 0.71 2.07 0.67
N PHE A 133 0.31 2.73 1.75
CA PHE A 133 1.04 2.77 3.03
C PHE A 133 0.21 2.29 4.23
N THR A 134 -0.70 1.34 4.01
CA THR A 134 -1.52 0.72 5.06
C THR A 134 -0.65 0.14 6.19
N PHE A 135 0.55 -0.35 5.86
CA PHE A 135 1.55 -0.81 6.83
C PHE A 135 2.03 0.23 7.86
N LEU A 136 1.79 1.54 7.66
CA LEU A 136 2.08 2.62 8.62
C LEU A 136 0.98 2.85 9.67
N PHE A 137 -0.18 2.23 9.48
CA PHE A 137 -1.33 2.30 10.40
C PHE A 137 -1.47 1.01 11.23
N TYR A 138 -0.98 -0.11 10.72
CA TYR A 138 -1.10 -1.42 11.36
C TYR A 138 0.27 -2.08 11.48
N TYR A 139 0.78 -2.19 12.70
CA TYR A 139 2.12 -2.73 13.00
C TYR A 139 2.37 -4.09 12.31
N TYR A 140 1.43 -5.02 12.43
CA TYR A 140 1.51 -6.39 11.87
C TYR A 140 1.25 -6.49 10.36
N VAL A 141 0.91 -5.40 9.65
CA VAL A 141 0.82 -5.42 8.19
C VAL A 141 2.24 -5.32 7.62
N PRO A 142 2.75 -6.34 6.89
CA PRO A 142 4.02 -6.22 6.17
C PRO A 142 3.84 -5.29 4.95
N PRO A 143 4.89 -4.57 4.52
CA PRO A 143 4.80 -3.65 3.38
C PRO A 143 4.78 -4.37 2.02
N ASP A 144 5.29 -5.61 1.97
CA ASP A 144 5.38 -6.44 0.78
C ASP A 144 5.03 -7.91 1.08
N ASN A 145 4.95 -8.71 0.01
CA ASN A 145 4.66 -10.14 0.05
C ASN A 145 5.96 -10.98 -0.04
N ASN A 146 7.04 -10.59 0.65
CA ASN A 146 8.28 -11.37 0.62
C ASN A 146 8.17 -12.67 1.43
N ALA A 147 7.30 -13.59 0.98
CA ALA A 147 7.43 -15.03 1.16
C ALA A 147 8.59 -15.59 0.31
N ARG A 148 9.76 -14.93 0.35
CA ARG A 148 11.03 -15.44 -0.14
C ARG A 148 11.77 -16.01 1.06
N ASN A 149 11.54 -17.31 1.26
CA ASN A 149 12.28 -18.26 2.09
C ASN A 149 13.40 -17.66 2.94
N VAL A 150 13.17 -17.59 4.25
CA VAL A 150 14.27 -17.81 5.20
C VAL A 150 14.63 -19.29 5.07
N GLN A 151 15.82 -19.58 4.55
CA GLN A 151 16.58 -20.80 4.81
C GLN A 151 17.73 -20.42 5.75
#